data_AF-A0AAJ2AQ40-F1
#
_entry.id   AF-A0AAJ2AQ40-F1
#
_cell.length_a   1.000
_cell.length_b   1.000
_cell.length_c   1.000
_cell.angle_alpha   90.00
_cell.angle_beta   90.00
_cell.angle_gamma   90.00
#
_symmetry.space_group_name_H-M   'P 1'
#
loop_
_entity.id
_entity.type
_entity.pdbx_description
1 polymer ?
#
loop_
_entity_poly.entity_id
_entity_poly.type
_entity_poly.pdbx_seq_one_letter_code
_entity_poly.pdbx_strand_id
1 'polypeptide(L)'
;MKRYIDLQLFARRIELALTKVQPELRRLPAFKRRPFNVSSGTDLAYVWLRLFGVAIRPATAQAWINGESLPSPQNFELLVRLVGKSKAWLVGWENEDPTSPTQLEAAQPPAPYGACEPRAQALALIDEAQQVIRTLRAIVDKRL
;
A
#
# COMPACT_ATOMS: atom_id res chain seq x y z
N MET A 1 25.41 9.17 -4.03
CA MET A 1 24.88 10.04 -2.96
C MET A 1 24.30 9.17 -1.84
N LYS A 2 24.84 9.25 -0.61
CA LYS A 2 24.21 8.60 0.56
C LYS A 2 22.97 9.42 0.92
N ARG A 3 21.77 8.86 0.73
CA ARG A 3 20.52 9.51 1.14
C ARG A 3 20.45 9.48 2.67
N TYR A 4 20.37 10.66 3.28
CA TYR A 4 20.17 10.77 4.72
C TYR A 4 18.76 10.27 5.06
N ILE A 5 18.65 9.47 6.12
CA ILE A 5 17.35 9.01 6.63
C ILE A 5 17.05 9.83 7.86
N ASP A 6 15.96 10.60 7.81
CA ASP A 6 15.44 11.32 8.96
C ASP A 6 14.64 10.36 9.84
N LEU A 7 15.19 10.07 11.01
CA LEU A 7 14.58 9.16 11.98
C LEU A 7 13.28 9.72 12.60
N GLN A 8 13.16 11.04 12.72
CA GLN A 8 11.95 11.68 13.24
C GLN A 8 10.82 11.61 12.21
N LEU A 9 11.16 11.78 10.93
CA LEU A 9 10.21 11.57 9.84
C LEU A 9 9.75 10.11 9.78
N PHE A 10 10.67 9.17 9.99
CA PHE A 10 10.37 7.74 10.08
C PHE A 10 9.40 7.41 11.22
N ALA A 11 9.65 7.91 12.43
CA ALA A 11 8.77 7.73 13.59
C ALA A 11 7.34 8.20 13.29
N ARG A 12 7.19 9.44 12.80
CA ARG A 12 5.88 10.02 12.44
C ARG A 12 5.15 9.20 11.38
N ARG A 13 5.89 8.74 10.36
CA ARG A 13 5.31 7.94 9.26
C ARG A 13 4.91 6.54 9.71
N ILE A 14 5.69 5.90 10.59
CA ILE A 14 5.28 4.65 11.23
C ILE A 14 4.01 4.83 12.03
N GLU A 15 3.96 5.85 12.90
CA GLU A 15 2.80 6.09 13.76
C GLU A 15 1.53 6.31 12.93
N LEU A 16 1.61 7.14 11.90
CA LEU A 16 0.51 7.39 10.98
C LEU A 16 0.04 6.09 10.31
N ALA A 17 0.97 5.26 9.87
CA ALA A 17 0.64 4.09 9.11
C ALA A 17 0.18 2.91 9.98
N LEU A 18 0.69 2.76 11.20
CA LEU A 18 0.14 1.85 12.22
C LEU A 18 -1.26 2.28 12.66
N THR A 19 -1.54 3.59 12.74
CA THR A 19 -2.88 4.10 13.02
C THR A 19 -3.87 3.69 11.93
N LYS A 20 -3.47 3.73 10.66
CA LYS A 20 -4.30 3.26 9.53
C LYS A 20 -4.59 1.76 9.60
N VAL A 21 -3.64 0.94 10.06
CA VAL A 21 -3.80 -0.53 10.13
C VAL A 21 -4.45 -0.98 11.46
N GLN A 22 -4.53 -0.11 12.46
CA GLN A 22 -5.15 -0.39 13.76
C GLN A 22 -6.54 -1.09 13.68
N PRO A 23 -7.47 -0.72 12.77
CA PRO A 23 -8.77 -1.40 12.65
C PRO A 23 -8.64 -2.89 12.31
N GLU A 24 -7.65 -3.25 11.49
CA GLU A 24 -7.39 -4.65 11.11
C GLU A 24 -6.76 -5.42 12.28
N LEU A 25 -5.89 -4.78 13.05
CA LEU A 25 -5.23 -5.38 14.22
C LEU A 25 -6.21 -5.69 15.35
N ARG A 26 -7.34 -4.98 15.46
CA ARG A 26 -8.41 -5.29 16.42
C ARG A 26 -9.01 -6.68 16.25
N ARG A 27 -8.83 -7.31 15.07
CA ARG A 27 -9.29 -8.68 14.82
C ARG A 27 -8.46 -9.73 15.59
N LEU A 28 -7.25 -9.38 16.04
CA LEU A 28 -6.39 -10.30 16.77
C LEU A 28 -6.95 -10.58 18.17
N PRO A 29 -6.82 -11.82 18.69
CA PRO A 29 -7.41 -12.22 19.97
C PRO A 29 -7.06 -11.31 21.16
N ALA A 30 -5.81 -10.83 21.24
CA ALA A 30 -5.36 -9.98 22.35
C ALA A 30 -6.00 -8.58 22.35
N PHE A 31 -6.49 -8.10 21.19
CA PHE A 31 -7.05 -6.77 21.05
C PHE A 31 -8.59 -6.76 20.97
N LYS A 32 -9.24 -7.91 21.19
CA LYS A 32 -10.70 -7.99 21.32
C LYS A 32 -11.22 -7.29 22.58
N ARG A 33 -10.42 -7.33 23.66
CA ARG A 33 -10.79 -6.77 24.98
C ARG A 33 -10.13 -5.42 25.27
N ARG A 34 -9.05 -5.08 24.55
CA ARG A 34 -8.33 -3.80 24.67
C ARG A 34 -7.94 -3.30 23.29
N PRO A 35 -8.03 -2.00 22.99
CA PRO A 35 -7.55 -1.49 21.70
C PRO A 35 -6.03 -1.63 21.59
N PHE A 36 -5.54 -1.86 20.37
CA PHE A 36 -4.11 -1.83 20.06
C PHE A 36 -3.57 -0.41 20.28
N ASN A 37 -2.54 -0.25 21.11
CA ASN A 37 -1.88 1.03 21.30
C ASN A 37 -0.72 1.19 20.31
N VAL A 38 -0.82 2.21 19.44
CA VAL A 38 0.17 2.51 18.39
C VAL A 38 1.52 2.92 18.97
N SER A 39 1.53 3.54 20.14
CA SER A 39 2.76 4.00 20.81
C SER A 39 3.41 2.92 21.68
N SER A 40 2.81 1.72 21.77
CA SER A 40 3.26 0.63 22.65
C SER A 40 4.13 -0.37 21.90
N GLY A 41 5.44 -0.39 22.22
CA GLY A 41 6.37 -1.40 21.72
C GLY A 41 5.97 -2.83 22.09
N THR A 42 5.29 -3.03 23.23
CA THR A 42 4.78 -4.33 23.65
C THR A 42 3.66 -4.83 22.75
N ASP A 43 2.73 -3.94 22.38
CA ASP A 43 1.63 -4.31 21.47
C ASP A 43 2.17 -4.59 20.06
N LEU A 44 3.10 -3.78 19.58
CA LEU A 44 3.75 -4.01 18.29
C LEU A 44 4.52 -5.33 18.27
N ALA A 45 5.30 -5.64 19.31
CA ALA A 45 6.02 -6.91 19.43
C ALA A 45 5.08 -8.12 19.45
N TYR A 46 3.94 -8.00 20.12
CA TYR A 46 2.90 -9.04 20.11
C TYR A 46 2.32 -9.25 18.70
N VAL A 47 1.93 -8.17 18.01
CA VAL A 47 1.44 -8.23 16.63
C VAL A 47 2.49 -8.88 15.72
N TRP A 48 3.74 -8.48 15.87
CA TRP A 48 4.86 -8.98 15.08
C TRP A 48 5.01 -10.50 15.19
N LEU A 49 4.99 -11.01 16.43
CA LEU A 49 5.07 -12.44 16.69
C LEU A 49 3.85 -13.18 16.12
N ARG A 50 2.65 -12.61 16.23
CA ARG A 50 1.42 -13.26 15.79
C ARG A 50 1.25 -13.30 14.27
N LEU A 51 1.69 -12.26 13.56
CA LEU A 51 1.54 -12.18 12.11
C LEU A 51 2.71 -12.81 11.35
N PHE A 52 3.93 -12.71 11.89
CA PHE A 52 5.14 -13.13 11.18
C PHE A 52 5.88 -14.30 11.83
N GLY A 53 5.49 -14.72 13.04
CA GLY A 53 6.19 -15.78 13.78
C GLY A 53 7.59 -15.36 14.26
N VAL A 54 7.94 -14.08 14.15
CA VAL A 54 9.25 -13.55 14.55
C VAL A 54 9.13 -12.89 15.91
N ALA A 55 9.95 -13.32 16.86
CA ALA A 55 10.03 -12.69 18.16
C ALA A 55 10.95 -11.45 18.09
N ILE A 56 10.41 -10.29 18.45
CA ILE A 56 11.18 -9.07 18.67
C ILE A 56 11.01 -8.63 20.12
N ARG A 57 12.05 -8.00 20.69
CA ARG A 57 11.95 -7.45 22.04
C ARG A 57 11.05 -6.20 22.02
N PRO A 58 10.18 -5.99 23.04
CA PRO A 58 9.37 -4.78 23.14
C PRO A 58 10.20 -3.49 23.07
N ALA A 59 11.39 -3.49 23.66
CA ALA A 59 12.31 -2.34 23.58
C ALA A 59 12.78 -2.04 22.15
N THR A 60 13.00 -3.08 21.33
CA THR A 60 13.36 -2.89 19.91
C THR A 60 12.20 -2.31 19.11
N ALA A 61 10.99 -2.82 19.34
CA ALA A 61 9.78 -2.27 18.75
C ALA A 61 9.55 -0.81 19.18
N GLN A 62 9.77 -0.49 20.47
CA GLN A 62 9.68 0.88 20.98
C GLN A 62 10.70 1.81 20.33
N ALA A 63 11.94 1.36 20.17
CA ALA A 63 12.99 2.14 19.53
C ALA A 63 12.67 2.46 18.05
N TRP A 64 11.91 1.60 17.36
CA TRP A 64 11.41 1.91 16.01
C TRP A 64 10.30 2.95 16.04
N ILE A 65 9.33 2.78 16.94
CA ILE A 65 8.20 3.72 17.11
C ILE A 65 8.70 5.12 17.46
N ASN A 66 9.70 5.21 18.34
CA ASN A 66 10.30 6.48 18.77
C ASN A 66 11.26 7.08 17.73
N GLY A 67 11.61 6.35 16.66
CA GLY A 67 12.65 6.76 15.71
C GLY A 67 14.04 6.83 16.35
N GLU A 68 14.32 6.01 17.35
CA GLU A 68 15.68 5.88 17.92
C GLU A 68 16.55 4.93 17.09
N SER A 69 15.92 3.99 16.37
CA SER A 69 16.63 3.02 15.53
C SER A 69 15.84 2.62 14.29
N LEU A 70 16.55 2.17 13.26
CA LEU A 70 15.94 1.59 12.07
C LEU A 70 15.90 0.06 12.19
N PRO A 71 14.85 -0.59 11.65
CA PRO A 71 14.81 -2.04 11.52
C PRO A 71 15.96 -2.57 10.66
N SER A 72 16.41 -3.78 10.95
CA SER A 72 17.27 -4.54 10.03
C SER A 72 16.57 -4.76 8.69
N PRO A 73 17.29 -5.02 7.58
CA PRO A 73 16.66 -5.18 6.26
C PRO A 73 15.49 -6.17 6.24
N GLN A 74 15.64 -7.32 6.90
CA GLN A 74 14.60 -8.34 7.02
C GLN A 74 13.37 -7.83 7.80
N ASN A 75 13.59 -7.18 8.95
CA ASN A 75 12.50 -6.61 9.74
C ASN A 75 11.82 -5.44 9.02
N PHE A 76 12.56 -4.72 8.17
CA PHE A 76 12.01 -3.65 7.37
C PHE A 76 11.01 -4.17 6.34
N GLU A 77 11.29 -5.31 5.70
CA GLU A 77 10.34 -5.94 4.77
C GLU A 77 9.06 -6.37 5.47
N LEU A 78 9.18 -6.93 6.68
CA LEU A 78 8.01 -7.27 7.50
C LEU A 78 7.24 -6.03 7.94
N LEU A 79 7.93 -4.93 8.26
CA LEU A 79 7.31 -3.65 8.60
C LEU A 79 6.48 -3.12 7.42
N VAL A 80 7.08 -3.12 6.23
CA VAL A 80 6.42 -2.72 4.97
C VAL A 80 5.18 -3.57 4.72
N ARG A 81 5.25 -4.89 4.95
CA ARG A 81 4.09 -5.79 4.81
C ARG A 81 3.01 -5.54 5.86
N LEU A 82 3.38 -5.28 7.11
CA LEU A 82 2.45 -4.95 8.18
C LEU A 82 1.66 -3.68 7.87
N VAL A 83 2.39 -2.68 7.37
CA VAL A 83 1.91 -1.30 7.26
C VAL A 83 1.32 -1.00 5.88
N GLY A 84 1.63 -1.83 4.88
CA GLY A 84 1.18 -1.64 3.49
C GLY A 84 1.81 -0.41 2.81
N LYS A 85 2.93 0.11 3.32
CA LYS A 85 3.64 1.28 2.79
C LYS A 85 5.04 0.94 2.33
N SER A 86 5.49 1.58 1.26
CA SER A 86 6.82 1.37 0.71
C SER A 86 7.91 1.76 1.71
N LYS A 87 9.08 1.14 1.59
CA LYS A 87 10.27 1.54 2.36
C LYS A 87 10.65 2.99 2.10
N ALA A 88 10.59 3.42 0.83
CA ALA A 88 10.91 4.78 0.42
C ALA A 88 9.98 5.81 1.06
N TRP A 89 8.69 5.48 1.19
CA TRP A 89 7.74 6.29 1.95
C TRP A 89 8.10 6.30 3.43
N LEU A 90 8.35 5.17 4.08
CA LEU A 90 8.67 5.18 5.52
C LEU A 90 9.90 6.04 5.87
N VAL A 91 10.93 6.06 5.01
CA VAL A 91 12.16 6.83 5.25
C VAL A 91 12.15 8.25 4.67
N GLY A 92 11.05 8.71 4.08
CA GLY A 92 10.93 10.08 3.56
C GLY A 92 11.53 10.33 2.18
N TRP A 93 11.84 9.29 1.41
CA TRP A 93 12.33 9.44 0.04
C TRP A 93 11.21 9.68 -0.98
N GLU A 94 9.98 9.34 -0.62
CA GLU A 94 8.76 9.66 -1.37
C GLU A 94 7.92 10.64 -0.54
N ASN A 95 7.43 11.72 -1.13
CA ASN A 95 6.62 12.72 -0.42
C ASN A 95 5.14 12.32 -0.33
N GLU A 96 4.65 11.56 -1.31
CA GLU A 96 3.24 11.18 -1.39
C GLU A 96 3.04 9.73 -0.96
N ASP A 97 1.94 9.50 -0.26
CA ASP A 97 1.44 8.16 0.00
C ASP A 97 1.07 7.55 -1.38
N PRO A 98 1.72 6.49 -1.87
CA PRO A 98 1.33 5.87 -3.15
C PRO A 98 -0.10 5.28 -3.10
N THR A 99 -0.72 5.29 -1.92
CA THR A 99 -2.13 4.95 -1.69
C THR A 99 -3.00 6.15 -1.33
N SER A 100 -2.59 7.38 -1.65
CA SER A 100 -3.58 8.45 -1.83
C SER A 100 -4.40 8.06 -3.05
N PRO A 101 -5.72 7.78 -2.93
CA PRO A 101 -6.54 7.84 -4.13
C PRO A 101 -6.33 9.24 -4.67
N THR A 102 -5.90 9.31 -5.92
CA THR A 102 -5.90 10.51 -6.73
C THR A 102 -7.06 11.38 -6.29
N GLN A 103 -6.80 12.61 -5.84
CA GLN A 103 -7.83 13.63 -5.85
C GLN A 103 -8.23 13.78 -7.32
N LEU A 104 -9.19 12.96 -7.74
CA LEU A 104 -9.91 13.19 -8.97
C LEU A 104 -10.61 14.52 -8.74
N GLU A 105 -10.21 15.54 -9.51
CA GLU A 105 -11.06 16.68 -9.81
C GLU A 105 -12.36 16.15 -10.42
N ALA A 106 -13.30 15.75 -9.56
CA ALA A 106 -14.61 15.26 -9.96
C ALA A 106 -15.65 16.31 -9.54
N ALA A 107 -15.58 17.48 -10.18
CA ALA A 107 -16.72 18.38 -10.31
C ALA A 107 -17.67 17.86 -11.41
N GLN A 108 -18.01 16.57 -11.38
CA GLN A 108 -19.05 16.02 -12.24
C GLN A 108 -20.09 15.29 -11.37
N PRO A 109 -21.38 15.65 -11.50
CA PRO A 109 -22.43 15.02 -10.73
C PRO A 109 -22.51 13.53 -11.08
N PRO A 110 -22.75 12.65 -10.09
CA PRO A 110 -22.76 11.21 -10.30
C PRO A 110 -23.89 10.81 -11.25
N ALA A 111 -23.53 10.24 -12.40
CA ALA A 111 -24.49 9.60 -13.29
C ALA A 111 -24.98 8.27 -12.66
N PRO A 112 -26.28 7.96 -12.72
CA PRO A 112 -26.82 6.74 -12.14
C PRO A 112 -26.28 5.50 -12.85
N TYR A 113 -25.82 4.54 -12.04
CA TYR A 113 -25.30 3.26 -12.49
C TYR A 113 -26.44 2.41 -13.09
N GLY A 114 -26.39 2.15 -14.39
CA GLY A 114 -27.39 1.33 -15.08
C GLY A 114 -27.58 1.57 -16.59
N ALA A 115 -26.96 2.59 -17.19
CA ALA A 115 -27.20 2.94 -18.60
C ALA A 115 -26.08 2.50 -19.57
N CYS A 116 -25.47 1.33 -19.36
CA CYS A 116 -24.57 0.74 -20.36
C CYS A 116 -24.96 -0.71 -20.58
N GLU A 117 -25.72 -0.97 -21.65
CA GLU A 117 -25.92 -2.33 -22.13
C GLU A 117 -24.57 -2.89 -22.59
N PRO A 118 -24.04 -3.95 -21.94
CA PRO A 118 -22.71 -4.49 -22.22
C PRO A 118 -22.55 -5.00 -23.67
N ARG A 119 -23.67 -5.16 -24.38
CA ARG A 119 -23.71 -5.63 -25.76
C ARG A 119 -23.15 -4.62 -26.77
N ALA A 120 -23.34 -3.31 -26.55
CA ALA A 120 -22.85 -2.28 -27.47
C ALA A 120 -21.33 -2.08 -27.37
N GLN A 121 -20.78 -2.13 -26.15
CA GLN A 121 -19.33 -2.05 -25.94
C GLN A 121 -18.59 -3.30 -26.44
N ALA A 122 -19.17 -4.49 -26.28
CA ALA A 122 -18.58 -5.72 -26.79
C ALA A 122 -18.50 -5.73 -28.33
N LEU A 123 -19.52 -5.21 -29.02
CA LEU A 123 -19.51 -5.10 -30.49
C LEU A 123 -18.48 -4.08 -30.98
N ALA A 124 -18.34 -2.93 -30.31
CA ALA A 124 -17.32 -1.95 -30.65
C ALA A 124 -15.89 -2.51 -30.52
N LEU A 125 -15.62 -3.29 -29.46
CA LEU A 125 -14.32 -3.94 -29.26
C LEU A 125 -14.02 -5.01 -30.32
N ILE A 126 -15.05 -5.71 -30.82
CA ILE A 126 -14.89 -6.71 -31.89
C ILE A 126 -14.57 -6.02 -33.22
N ASP A 127 -15.24 -4.91 -33.55
CA ASP A 127 -14.96 -4.15 -34.77
C ASP A 127 -13.54 -3.55 -34.75
N GLU A 128 -13.10 -3.05 -33.60
CA GLU A 128 -11.76 -2.50 -33.45
C GLU A 128 -10.68 -3.59 -33.62
N ALA A 129 -10.91 -4.78 -33.08
CA ALA A 129 -10.03 -5.93 -33.28
C ALA A 129 -9.98 -6.38 -34.75
N GLN A 130 -11.11 -6.36 -35.46
CA GLN A 130 -11.15 -6.70 -36.89
C GLN A 130 -10.42 -5.67 -37.76
N GLN A 131 -10.51 -4.39 -37.40
CA GLN A 131 -9.78 -3.32 -38.09
C GLN A 131 -8.26 -3.53 -37.98
N VAL A 132 -7.76 -3.83 -36.78
CA VAL A 132 -6.34 -4.12 -36.54
C VAL A 132 -5.86 -5.33 -37.35
N ILE A 133 -6.64 -6.41 -37.40
CA ILE A 133 -6.30 -7.62 -38.18
C ILE A 133 -6.21 -7.30 -39.68
N ARG A 134 -7.14 -6.49 -40.22
CA ARG A 134 -7.10 -6.07 -41.63
C ARG A 134 -5.86 -5.21 -41.93
N THR A 135 -5.55 -4.26 -41.07
CA THR A 135 -4.37 -3.40 -41.23
C THR A 135 -3.07 -4.21 -41.17
N LEU A 136 -2.99 -5.18 -40.24
CA LEU A 136 -1.82 -6.07 -40.14
C LEU A 136 -1.66 -6.95 -41.39
N ARG A 137 -2.75 -7.51 -41.93
CA ARG A 137 -2.70 -8.27 -43.19
C ARG A 137 -2.25 -7.42 -44.38
N ALA A 138 -2.76 -6.20 -44.52
CA ALA A 138 -2.35 -5.28 -45.58
C ALA A 138 -0.86 -4.86 -45.49
N ILE A 139 -0.28 -4.85 -44.28
CA ILE A 139 1.15 -4.59 -44.08
C ILE A 139 1.99 -5.81 -44.46
N VAL A 140 1.52 -7.02 -44.17
CA VAL A 140 2.20 -8.28 -44.53
C VAL A 140 2.16 -8.51 -46.03
N ASP A 141 1.03 -8.28 -46.70
CA ASP A 141 0.89 -8.48 -48.16
C ASP A 141 1.68 -7.46 -48.99
N LYS A 142 2.03 -6.28 -48.43
CA LYS A 142 2.89 -5.28 -49.10
C LYS A 142 4.39 -5.55 -48.97
N ARG A 143 4.79 -6.60 -48.26
CA ARG A 143 6.20 -6.99 -48.03
C ARG A 143 6.62 -8.26 -48.78
N LEU A 144 5.75 -8.80 -49.66
CA LEU A 144 6.05 -9.84 -50.65
C LEU A 144 6.01 -9.22 -52.05
#